data_AF-A0A1M6M088-F1
#
_entry.id   AF-A0A1M6M088-F1
#
_cell.length_a   1.000
_cell.length_b   1.000
_cell.length_c   1.000
_cell.angle_alpha   90.00
_cell.angle_beta   90.00
_cell.angle_gamma   90.00
#
_symmetry.space_group_name_H-M   'P 1'
#
loop_
_entity.id
_entity.type
_entity.pdbx_description
1 polymer ?
#
loop_
_entity_poly.entity_id
_entity_poly.type
_entity_poly.pdbx_seq_one_letter_code
_entity_poly.pdbx_strand_id
1 'polypeptide(L)'
;MKRKIGYWIIGLLLSHSAIQAAEIKVHSITELAKYAAQDGNIVSMQPGVYQMKDYLTEKVVKKTKPDGVGRYAMIDFSGSDNTFDLTGVTIEVDTELLSIFKARVIELYVRGNNVHIKGLTVTDIGNHPTFKGGHSMTVAGDNVKIEKVTLNISGSSPYGYGDLLGKGGGALVRLQKHSGMCIEGLNDSIVDSSIYSKAFGHCFFVQGGRNVYFENCYAEGVTRTTDAMLAETSGLAYDNSFASVYTNYSGEKLIPRGYTKSLNECGFRMYGKGGVKGIKTGAVTAVNCKAKNTRIGFAFGKITDDVLIKDSETIGCEVGYNVGGVTVQNSRGDVAHGPLLYVYGDQPSHVEMFLLPTESQTTVHALALISGNDHQVTLSKWRNMTRGQSHPIRIGTTRPPANNGFSPLGSASTSRVALHNSTGMPVELNSEASRNRVVTNGEVADLGTDNHIEASLLVLDE
;
A
#
# COMPACT_ATOMS: atom_id res chain seq x y z
N MET A 1 -62.59 2.71 46.17
CA MET A 1 -61.44 1.94 45.67
C MET A 1 -61.80 1.37 44.29
N LYS A 2 -60.86 1.38 43.33
CA LYS A 2 -60.96 0.98 41.89
C LYS A 2 -61.22 2.12 40.89
N ARG A 3 -60.15 2.87 40.59
CA ARG A 3 -59.99 3.70 39.38
C ARG A 3 -59.73 2.79 38.18
N LYS A 4 -60.48 2.97 37.09
CA LYS A 4 -60.20 2.37 35.78
C LYS A 4 -59.16 3.25 35.07
N ILE A 5 -57.96 2.71 34.85
CA ILE A 5 -56.91 3.32 34.04
C ILE A 5 -57.16 2.85 32.60
N GLY A 6 -57.54 3.79 31.73
CA GLY A 6 -57.61 3.55 30.30
C GLY A 6 -56.23 3.74 29.68
N TYR A 7 -55.69 2.68 29.09
CA TYR A 7 -54.47 2.74 28.28
C TYR A 7 -54.85 3.19 26.87
N TRP A 8 -54.42 4.39 26.49
CA TRP A 8 -54.39 4.83 25.10
C TRP A 8 -53.10 4.30 24.47
N ILE A 9 -53.23 3.32 23.57
CA ILE A 9 -52.16 2.87 22.70
C ILE A 9 -52.11 3.84 21.52
N ILE A 10 -51.09 4.70 21.48
CA ILE A 10 -50.75 5.48 20.30
C ILE A 10 -49.95 4.55 19.37
N GLY A 11 -50.62 4.03 18.35
CA GLY A 11 -49.96 3.32 17.25
C GLY A 11 -49.22 4.33 16.36
N LEU A 12 -47.91 4.42 16.53
CA LEU A 12 -47.03 5.18 15.65
C LEU A 12 -46.80 4.35 14.37
N LEU A 13 -47.64 4.56 13.37
CA LEU A 13 -47.43 4.06 12.01
C LEU A 13 -46.23 4.78 11.40
N LEU A 14 -45.05 4.16 11.52
CA LEU A 14 -43.87 4.51 10.73
C LEU A 14 -44.13 4.09 9.28
N SER A 15 -44.77 4.97 8.52
CA SER A 15 -44.81 4.90 7.06
C SER A 15 -43.37 5.09 6.55
N HIS A 16 -42.64 3.99 6.38
CA HIS A 16 -41.42 3.96 5.58
C HIS A 16 -41.83 4.10 4.11
N SER A 17 -41.98 5.35 3.67
CA SER A 17 -41.98 5.66 2.26
C SER A 17 -40.62 5.27 1.71
N ALA A 18 -40.53 4.11 1.08
CA ALA A 18 -39.39 3.76 0.23
C ALA A 18 -39.40 4.74 -0.95
N ILE A 19 -38.73 5.88 -0.78
CA ILE A 19 -38.43 6.79 -1.88
C ILE A 19 -37.44 6.02 -2.76
N GLN A 20 -37.93 5.40 -3.83
CA GLN A 20 -37.07 4.99 -4.93
C GLN A 20 -36.53 6.28 -5.54
N ALA A 21 -35.29 6.65 -5.19
CA ALA A 21 -34.58 7.72 -5.86
C ALA A 21 -34.51 7.39 -7.35
N ALA A 22 -35.01 8.28 -8.20
CA ALA A 22 -34.98 8.08 -9.64
C ALA A 22 -33.52 8.05 -10.12
N GLU A 23 -33.18 7.09 -10.96
CA GLU A 23 -31.85 6.99 -11.56
C GLU A 23 -31.59 8.20 -12.48
N ILE A 24 -30.46 8.87 -12.24
CA ILE A 24 -29.98 10.01 -13.02
C ILE A 24 -28.97 9.51 -14.04
N LYS A 25 -29.28 9.69 -15.32
CA LYS A 25 -28.36 9.36 -16.41
C LYS A 25 -27.52 10.58 -16.80
N VAL A 26 -26.21 10.39 -16.89
CA VAL A 26 -25.27 11.45 -17.29
C VAL A 26 -24.41 10.99 -18.46
N HIS A 27 -24.03 11.95 -19.31
CA HIS A 27 -23.36 11.68 -20.59
C HIS A 27 -22.07 12.50 -20.75
N SER A 28 -21.61 13.16 -19.67
CA SER A 28 -20.42 14.00 -19.70
C SER A 28 -19.76 14.12 -18.32
N ILE A 29 -18.46 14.43 -18.28
CA ILE A 29 -17.75 14.70 -17.01
C ILE A 29 -18.35 15.93 -16.30
N THR A 30 -18.82 16.93 -17.05
CA THR A 30 -19.46 18.12 -16.44
C THR A 30 -20.72 17.76 -15.66
N GLU A 31 -21.56 16.85 -16.18
CA GLU A 31 -22.72 16.35 -15.46
C GLU A 31 -22.33 15.46 -14.29
N LEU A 32 -21.34 14.57 -14.46
CA LEU A 32 -20.80 13.77 -13.37
C LEU A 32 -20.33 14.68 -12.21
N ALA A 33 -19.52 15.70 -12.49
CA ALA A 33 -19.01 16.63 -11.48
C ALA A 33 -20.13 17.46 -10.82
N LYS A 34 -21.20 17.77 -11.56
CA LYS A 34 -22.38 18.44 -11.00
C LYS A 34 -23.08 17.56 -9.96
N TYR A 35 -23.35 16.30 -10.30
CA TYR A 35 -24.05 15.37 -9.40
C TYR A 35 -23.15 14.82 -8.30
N ALA A 36 -21.83 14.77 -8.51
CA ALA A 36 -20.83 14.47 -7.49
C ALA A 36 -20.93 15.39 -6.26
N ALA A 37 -21.42 16.62 -6.44
CA ALA A 37 -21.58 17.61 -5.38
C ALA A 37 -22.97 17.60 -4.70
N GLN A 38 -23.91 16.77 -5.15
CA GLN A 38 -25.28 16.71 -4.65
C GLN A 38 -25.54 15.45 -3.84
N ASP A 39 -26.46 15.49 -2.87
CA ASP A 39 -26.77 14.35 -2.01
C ASP A 39 -27.88 13.47 -2.59
N GLY A 40 -27.93 12.19 -2.17
CA GLY A 40 -29.09 11.32 -2.34
C GLY A 40 -29.33 10.80 -3.76
N ASN A 41 -28.32 10.79 -4.62
CA ASN A 41 -28.46 10.44 -6.04
C ASN A 41 -28.05 8.99 -6.32
N ILE A 42 -28.75 8.38 -7.27
CA ILE A 42 -28.30 7.19 -7.98
C ILE A 42 -27.94 7.65 -9.38
N VAL A 43 -26.65 7.72 -9.69
CA VAL A 43 -26.12 8.23 -10.95
C VAL A 43 -25.57 7.08 -11.78
N SER A 44 -26.01 6.95 -13.03
CA SER A 44 -25.41 6.08 -14.02
C SER A 44 -24.81 6.92 -15.14
N MET A 45 -23.52 6.71 -15.42
CA MET A 45 -22.85 7.39 -16.51
C MET A 45 -22.78 6.47 -17.73
N GLN A 46 -23.08 7.02 -18.91
CA GLN A 46 -22.97 6.26 -20.16
C GLN A 46 -21.52 5.72 -20.32
N PRO A 47 -21.34 4.43 -20.64
CA PRO A 47 -20.02 3.87 -20.93
C PRO A 47 -19.31 4.65 -22.04
N GLY A 48 -18.01 4.85 -21.91
CA GLY A 48 -17.23 5.64 -22.85
C GLY A 48 -15.92 6.15 -22.27
N VAL A 49 -15.14 6.82 -23.12
CA VAL A 49 -13.90 7.48 -22.76
C VAL A 49 -14.15 8.98 -22.69
N TYR A 50 -13.76 9.60 -21.58
CA TYR A 50 -14.01 11.01 -21.32
C TYR A 50 -12.73 11.71 -20.89
N GLN A 51 -12.52 12.95 -21.36
CA GLN A 51 -11.30 13.69 -21.09
C GLN A 51 -11.49 14.64 -19.92
N MET A 52 -10.64 14.56 -18.89
CA MET A 52 -10.70 15.47 -17.75
C MET A 52 -10.64 16.95 -18.17
N LYS A 53 -9.88 17.26 -19.24
CA LYS A 53 -9.77 18.62 -19.80
C LYS A 53 -11.09 19.21 -20.30
N ASP A 54 -12.07 18.37 -20.66
CA ASP A 54 -13.39 18.82 -21.13
C ASP A 54 -14.20 19.48 -20.00
N TYR A 55 -13.86 19.15 -18.75
CA TYR A 55 -14.44 19.76 -17.55
C TYR A 55 -13.51 20.79 -16.91
N LEU A 56 -12.21 20.51 -16.82
CA LEU A 56 -11.23 21.28 -16.05
C LEU A 56 -10.78 22.58 -16.77
N THR A 57 -11.75 23.40 -17.16
CA THR A 57 -11.57 24.70 -17.80
C THR A 57 -10.93 25.73 -16.85
N GLU A 58 -10.38 26.81 -17.40
CA GLU A 58 -9.82 27.93 -16.61
C GLU A 58 -10.81 28.47 -15.57
N LYS A 59 -12.11 28.51 -15.90
CA LYS A 59 -13.17 28.94 -14.99
C LYS A 59 -13.35 27.98 -13.81
N VAL A 60 -13.27 26.67 -14.05
CA VAL A 60 -13.32 25.65 -12.99
C VAL A 60 -12.08 25.75 -12.12
N VAL A 61 -10.89 25.82 -12.72
CA VAL A 61 -9.62 25.95 -12.01
C VAL A 61 -9.61 27.17 -11.08
N LYS A 62 -10.01 28.35 -11.58
CA LYS A 62 -10.09 29.59 -10.80
C LYS A 62 -11.06 29.53 -9.62
N LYS A 63 -12.12 28.70 -9.72
CA LYS A 63 -13.12 28.54 -8.65
C LYS A 63 -12.80 27.42 -7.67
N THR A 64 -11.90 26.50 -8.04
CA THR A 64 -11.53 25.38 -7.21
C THR A 64 -10.78 25.87 -5.98
N LYS A 65 -11.19 25.39 -4.80
CA LYS A 65 -10.57 25.73 -3.53
C LYS A 65 -9.79 24.52 -3.01
N PRO A 66 -8.66 24.73 -2.33
CA PRO A 66 -7.97 23.65 -1.69
C PRO A 66 -8.74 23.15 -0.47
N ASP A 67 -8.46 21.91 -0.07
CA ASP A 67 -8.84 21.41 1.24
C ASP A 67 -7.99 22.01 2.37
N GLY A 68 -8.26 21.61 3.62
CA GLY A 68 -7.59 22.15 4.81
C GLY A 68 -6.07 21.87 4.87
N VAL A 69 -5.53 21.04 3.98
CA VAL A 69 -4.08 20.79 3.87
C VAL A 69 -3.51 21.26 2.53
N GLY A 70 -4.24 22.06 1.75
CA GLY A 70 -3.72 22.68 0.54
C GLY A 70 -3.70 21.76 -0.69
N ARG A 71 -4.59 20.76 -0.76
CA ARG A 71 -4.77 19.89 -1.94
C ARG A 71 -5.96 20.37 -2.76
N TYR A 72 -5.81 20.48 -4.07
CA TYR A 72 -6.87 20.87 -5.00
C TYR A 72 -7.41 19.65 -5.72
N ALA A 73 -8.72 19.47 -5.74
CA ALA A 73 -9.38 18.38 -6.45
C ALA A 73 -9.74 18.78 -7.89
N MET A 74 -9.57 17.89 -8.87
CA MET A 74 -10.13 18.10 -10.19
C MET A 74 -11.65 17.84 -10.14
N ILE A 75 -12.09 16.68 -9.67
CA ILE A 75 -13.50 16.37 -9.37
C ILE A 75 -13.66 16.09 -7.89
N ASP A 76 -14.66 16.71 -7.29
CA ASP A 76 -14.97 16.63 -5.86
C ASP A 76 -16.33 15.96 -5.66
N PHE A 77 -16.31 14.69 -5.25
CA PHE A 77 -17.48 13.92 -4.82
C PHE A 77 -17.80 14.31 -3.36
N SER A 78 -18.35 15.51 -3.20
CA SER A 78 -18.66 16.08 -1.89
C SER A 78 -20.06 15.74 -1.38
N GLY A 79 -20.97 15.31 -2.26
CA GLY A 79 -22.32 14.91 -1.89
C GLY A 79 -22.35 13.54 -1.22
N SER A 80 -23.26 13.35 -0.27
CA SER A 80 -23.45 12.13 0.52
C SER A 80 -24.62 11.29 0.04
N ASP A 81 -24.71 10.05 0.51
CA ASP A 81 -25.82 9.12 0.19
C ASP A 81 -25.98 8.89 -1.32
N ASN A 82 -24.85 8.73 -2.00
CA ASN A 82 -24.80 8.61 -3.45
C ASN A 82 -24.32 7.24 -3.90
N THR A 83 -24.88 6.75 -5.01
CA THR A 83 -24.32 5.64 -5.78
C THR A 83 -23.96 6.12 -7.18
N PHE A 84 -22.74 5.87 -7.62
CA PHE A 84 -22.25 6.14 -8.96
C PHE A 84 -21.91 4.82 -9.66
N ASP A 85 -22.76 4.40 -10.60
CA ASP A 85 -22.43 3.32 -11.52
C ASP A 85 -21.70 3.90 -12.74
N LEU A 86 -20.39 3.69 -12.76
CA LEU A 86 -19.46 4.15 -13.78
C LEU A 86 -18.90 2.95 -14.56
N THR A 87 -19.62 1.83 -14.59
CA THR A 87 -19.19 0.62 -15.31
C THR A 87 -18.96 0.92 -16.79
N GLY A 88 -17.77 0.63 -17.29
CA GLY A 88 -17.39 0.89 -18.68
C GLY A 88 -17.03 2.35 -18.97
N VAL A 89 -16.89 3.19 -17.94
CA VAL A 89 -16.40 4.56 -18.06
C VAL A 89 -14.90 4.59 -17.84
N THR A 90 -14.18 5.25 -18.74
CA THR A 90 -12.78 5.64 -18.56
C THR A 90 -12.68 7.16 -18.53
N ILE A 91 -12.06 7.71 -17.48
CA ILE A 91 -11.66 9.11 -17.41
C ILE A 91 -10.16 9.18 -17.72
N GLU A 92 -9.81 9.88 -18.79
CA GLU A 92 -8.43 10.15 -19.17
C GLU A 92 -7.96 11.48 -18.59
N VAL A 93 -6.85 11.43 -17.86
CA VAL A 93 -6.20 12.61 -17.25
C VAL A 93 -4.90 12.84 -17.98
N ASP A 94 -4.82 13.90 -18.77
CA ASP A 94 -3.54 14.33 -19.31
C ASP A 94 -2.63 14.76 -18.14
N THR A 95 -1.46 14.14 -18.01
CA THR A 95 -0.50 14.41 -16.93
C THR A 95 -0.07 15.88 -16.86
N GLU A 96 -0.19 16.67 -17.93
CA GLU A 96 0.01 18.13 -17.87
C GLU A 96 -0.95 18.82 -16.87
N LEU A 97 -2.16 18.27 -16.70
CA LEU A 97 -3.16 18.77 -15.76
C LEU A 97 -2.75 18.56 -14.29
N LEU A 98 -1.82 17.64 -14.00
CA LEU A 98 -1.34 17.39 -12.64
C LEU A 98 -0.62 18.60 -12.01
N SER A 99 -0.27 19.59 -12.83
CA SER A 99 0.35 20.85 -12.41
C SER A 99 -0.57 22.08 -12.56
N ILE A 100 -1.83 21.90 -12.98
CA ILE A 100 -2.73 23.02 -13.32
C ILE A 100 -3.00 23.99 -12.16
N PHE A 101 -3.04 23.47 -10.93
CA PHE A 101 -3.26 24.27 -9.72
C PHE A 101 -1.96 24.87 -9.15
N LYS A 102 -0.78 24.52 -9.69
CA LYS A 102 0.54 24.87 -9.13
C LYS A 102 0.66 24.54 -7.64
N ALA A 103 0.02 23.44 -7.22
CA ALA A 103 -0.12 23.00 -5.84
C ALA A 103 -0.11 21.46 -5.75
N ARG A 104 -0.50 20.91 -4.59
CA ARG A 104 -0.81 19.47 -4.50
C ARG A 104 -2.15 19.22 -5.18
N VAL A 105 -2.25 18.14 -5.94
CA VAL A 105 -3.43 17.81 -6.73
C VAL A 105 -4.06 16.48 -6.30
N ILE A 106 -5.37 16.40 -6.40
CA ILE A 106 -6.13 15.16 -6.32
C ILE A 106 -6.96 15.10 -7.61
N GLU A 107 -6.92 14.03 -8.38
CA GLU A 107 -7.81 13.94 -9.54
C GLU A 107 -9.25 13.76 -9.06
N LEU A 108 -9.51 12.71 -8.28
CA LEU A 108 -10.84 12.40 -7.74
C LEU A 108 -10.84 12.43 -6.21
N TYR A 109 -11.64 13.32 -5.62
CA TYR A 109 -11.73 13.47 -4.17
C TYR A 109 -13.11 13.06 -3.66
N VAL A 110 -13.21 11.95 -2.94
CA VAL A 110 -14.44 11.46 -2.31
C VAL A 110 -14.50 11.93 -0.87
N ARG A 111 -15.32 12.95 -0.61
CA ARG A 111 -15.48 13.56 0.73
C ARG A 111 -16.88 13.39 1.32
N GLY A 112 -17.89 13.13 0.48
CA GLY A 112 -19.22 12.80 0.95
C GLY A 112 -19.23 11.47 1.70
N ASN A 113 -20.21 11.30 2.59
CA ASN A 113 -20.38 10.06 3.35
C ASN A 113 -21.35 9.13 2.64
N ASN A 114 -21.26 7.82 2.92
CA ASN A 114 -22.16 6.82 2.34
C ASN A 114 -22.19 6.92 0.80
N VAL A 115 -20.99 6.96 0.20
CA VAL A 115 -20.80 7.05 -1.24
C VAL A 115 -20.35 5.70 -1.77
N HIS A 116 -21.01 5.19 -2.81
CA HIS A 116 -20.58 4.01 -3.56
C HIS A 116 -20.14 4.41 -4.95
N ILE A 117 -18.87 4.20 -5.31
CA ILE A 117 -18.36 4.34 -6.68
C ILE A 117 -18.05 2.95 -7.23
N LYS A 118 -18.63 2.62 -8.39
CA LYS A 118 -18.52 1.30 -9.00
C LYS A 118 -18.03 1.39 -10.45
N GLY A 119 -17.04 0.56 -10.80
CA GLY A 119 -16.72 0.23 -12.20
C GLY A 119 -15.89 1.25 -12.99
N LEU A 120 -15.38 2.29 -12.33
CA LEU A 120 -14.63 3.37 -12.96
C LEU A 120 -13.19 2.96 -13.33
N THR A 121 -12.74 3.33 -14.53
CA THR A 121 -11.31 3.36 -14.88
C THR A 121 -10.81 4.81 -14.95
N VAL A 122 -9.66 5.10 -14.35
CA VAL A 122 -8.94 6.36 -14.51
C VAL A 122 -7.58 6.05 -15.12
N THR A 123 -7.21 6.76 -16.19
CA THR A 123 -5.95 6.55 -16.90
C THR A 123 -5.23 7.86 -17.14
N ASP A 124 -4.02 7.97 -16.59
CA ASP A 124 -3.12 9.05 -16.91
C ASP A 124 -2.55 8.89 -18.33
N ILE A 125 -2.50 9.99 -19.08
CA ILE A 125 -1.89 10.07 -20.41
C ILE A 125 -0.71 11.04 -20.38
N GLY A 126 0.45 10.58 -20.86
CA GLY A 126 1.69 11.33 -20.84
C GLY A 126 2.57 10.94 -19.65
N ASN A 127 3.53 11.80 -19.30
CA ASN A 127 4.44 11.55 -18.17
C ASN A 127 4.91 12.85 -17.49
N HIS A 128 4.11 13.91 -17.54
CA HIS A 128 4.44 15.16 -16.86
C HIS A 128 4.30 15.01 -15.34
N PRO A 129 5.30 15.43 -14.54
CA PRO A 129 5.22 15.27 -13.09
C PRO A 129 4.20 16.24 -12.47
N THR A 130 3.65 15.84 -11.32
CA THR A 130 2.83 16.72 -10.46
C THR A 130 3.64 17.95 -10.00
N PHE A 131 2.99 19.05 -9.60
CA PHE A 131 3.75 20.23 -9.17
C PHE A 131 4.42 20.07 -7.79
N LYS A 132 3.69 19.56 -6.78
CA LYS A 132 4.19 19.34 -5.40
C LYS A 132 3.96 17.92 -4.87
N GLY A 133 3.30 17.06 -5.64
CA GLY A 133 2.74 15.79 -5.17
C GLY A 133 1.26 15.69 -5.56
N GLY A 134 0.80 14.50 -5.90
CA GLY A 134 -0.61 14.28 -6.24
C GLY A 134 -1.10 12.86 -5.94
N HIS A 135 -2.43 12.72 -5.90
CA HIS A 135 -3.13 11.44 -5.80
C HIS A 135 -4.14 11.30 -6.94
N SER A 136 -4.24 10.14 -7.58
CA SER A 136 -5.34 9.88 -8.51
C SER A 136 -6.68 9.79 -7.78
N MET A 137 -6.71 9.24 -6.57
CA MET A 137 -7.91 9.22 -5.74
C MET A 137 -7.62 9.47 -4.26
N THR A 138 -8.46 10.26 -3.60
CA THR A 138 -8.49 10.36 -2.14
C THR A 138 -9.90 10.06 -1.64
N VAL A 139 -10.02 9.14 -0.68
CA VAL A 139 -11.25 8.76 0.01
C VAL A 139 -11.17 9.29 1.44
N ALA A 140 -11.89 10.38 1.73
CA ALA A 140 -11.90 11.04 3.03
C ALA A 140 -13.27 11.16 3.69
N GLY A 141 -14.34 10.83 2.95
CA GLY A 141 -15.66 10.62 3.54
C GLY A 141 -15.72 9.32 4.34
N ASP A 142 -16.78 9.14 5.12
CA ASP A 142 -16.99 7.94 5.93
C ASP A 142 -18.04 7.01 5.28
N ASN A 143 -17.87 5.70 5.47
CA ASN A 143 -18.69 4.63 4.89
C ASN A 143 -18.67 4.66 3.36
N VAL A 144 -17.51 4.92 2.76
CA VAL A 144 -17.33 4.91 1.31
C VAL A 144 -17.06 3.49 0.84
N LYS A 145 -17.72 3.09 -0.24
CA LYS A 145 -17.42 1.86 -0.98
C LYS A 145 -16.84 2.20 -2.35
N ILE A 146 -15.62 1.72 -2.61
CA ILE A 146 -14.98 1.76 -3.92
C ILE A 146 -14.95 0.33 -4.44
N GLU A 147 -15.64 0.07 -5.55
CA GLU A 147 -15.81 -1.28 -6.09
C GLU A 147 -15.41 -1.32 -7.57
N LYS A 148 -14.57 -2.29 -7.96
CA LYS A 148 -14.18 -2.51 -9.36
C LYS A 148 -13.59 -1.25 -10.02
N VAL A 149 -12.79 -0.50 -9.27
CA VAL A 149 -12.11 0.69 -9.79
C VAL A 149 -10.69 0.34 -10.23
N THR A 150 -10.30 0.83 -11.40
CA THR A 150 -8.94 0.67 -11.92
C THR A 150 -8.26 2.03 -12.07
N LEU A 151 -7.06 2.19 -11.50
CA LEU A 151 -6.23 3.39 -11.68
C LEU A 151 -4.94 3.02 -12.43
N ASN A 152 -4.73 3.61 -13.61
CA ASN A 152 -3.51 3.50 -14.40
C ASN A 152 -2.73 4.81 -14.27
N ILE A 153 -1.65 4.78 -13.49
CA ILE A 153 -1.00 6.00 -13.00
C ILE A 153 0.33 6.23 -13.72
N SER A 154 0.59 7.48 -14.10
CA SER A 154 1.88 7.94 -14.64
C SER A 154 2.16 9.40 -14.27
N GLY A 155 3.30 9.95 -14.65
CA GLY A 155 3.62 11.36 -14.39
C GLY A 155 4.15 11.63 -12.98
N SER A 156 5.45 11.45 -12.79
CA SER A 156 6.11 11.77 -11.52
C SER A 156 7.61 12.01 -11.70
N SER A 157 8.25 12.59 -10.68
CA SER A 157 9.71 12.71 -10.61
C SER A 157 10.23 12.39 -9.20
N PRO A 158 11.33 11.64 -9.05
CA PRO A 158 12.16 11.01 -10.09
C PRO A 158 11.66 9.63 -10.51
N TYR A 159 10.83 9.56 -11.57
CA TYR A 159 10.48 8.27 -12.14
C TYR A 159 11.69 7.61 -12.82
N GLY A 160 11.78 6.28 -12.75
CA GLY A 160 12.91 5.52 -13.32
C GLY A 160 14.01 5.16 -12.33
N TYR A 161 13.97 5.69 -11.10
CA TYR A 161 14.99 5.45 -10.06
C TYR A 161 14.40 5.04 -8.70
N GLY A 162 13.08 4.92 -8.60
CA GLY A 162 12.40 4.67 -7.32
C GLY A 162 12.76 5.74 -6.29
N ASP A 163 13.19 5.31 -5.11
CA ASP A 163 13.61 6.18 -4.01
C ASP A 163 15.12 6.45 -3.94
N LEU A 164 15.92 5.98 -4.91
CA LEU A 164 17.38 6.11 -4.90
C LEU A 164 17.86 7.57 -4.82
N LEU A 165 17.17 8.47 -5.54
CA LEU A 165 17.53 9.88 -5.64
C LEU A 165 16.82 10.75 -4.59
N GLY A 166 15.97 10.15 -3.74
CA GLY A 166 15.39 10.90 -2.64
C GLY A 166 14.10 10.35 -2.06
N LYS A 167 13.96 10.61 -0.76
CA LYS A 167 12.74 10.36 0.00
C LYS A 167 12.63 11.36 1.15
N GLY A 168 11.54 12.12 1.22
CA GLY A 168 11.37 13.13 2.25
C GLY A 168 12.45 14.21 2.18
N GLY A 169 13.00 14.61 3.33
CA GLY A 169 14.13 15.55 3.39
C GLY A 169 15.44 14.92 2.91
N GLY A 170 16.31 15.71 2.28
CA GLY A 170 17.64 15.25 1.81
C GLY A 170 17.64 14.57 0.44
N ALA A 171 16.58 14.77 -0.37
CA ALA A 171 16.55 14.31 -1.75
C ALA A 171 17.61 15.03 -2.61
N LEU A 172 18.23 14.29 -3.53
CA LEU A 172 19.18 14.83 -4.52
C LEU A 172 18.45 15.59 -5.64
N VAL A 173 17.19 15.24 -5.88
CA VAL A 173 16.33 15.84 -6.90
C VAL A 173 14.98 16.23 -6.30
N ARG A 174 14.28 17.16 -6.96
CA ARG A 174 12.95 17.59 -6.53
C ARG A 174 11.97 16.42 -6.61
N LEU A 175 11.32 16.11 -5.48
CA LEU A 175 10.30 15.06 -5.42
C LEU A 175 8.95 15.63 -5.87
N GLN A 176 8.38 15.02 -6.90
CA GLN A 176 7.07 15.33 -7.49
C GLN A 176 6.30 14.02 -7.64
N LYS A 177 5.90 13.47 -6.50
CA LYS A 177 5.28 12.15 -6.41
C LYS A 177 3.89 12.12 -7.03
N HIS A 178 3.50 10.96 -7.56
CA HIS A 178 2.12 10.69 -7.94
C HIS A 178 1.72 9.32 -7.40
N SER A 179 0.79 9.31 -6.44
CA SER A 179 0.29 8.11 -5.78
C SER A 179 -1.12 7.78 -6.26
N GLY A 180 -1.58 6.55 -6.04
CA GLY A 180 -2.91 6.11 -6.42
C GLY A 180 -3.98 6.55 -5.43
N MET A 181 -4.30 5.70 -4.47
CA MET A 181 -5.46 5.87 -3.60
C MET A 181 -5.06 6.12 -2.15
N CYS A 182 -5.38 7.31 -1.65
CA CYS A 182 -5.25 7.70 -0.24
C CYS A 182 -6.56 7.47 0.50
N ILE A 183 -6.55 6.71 1.60
CA ILE A 183 -7.74 6.48 2.45
C ILE A 183 -7.55 7.18 3.79
N GLU A 184 -8.49 8.06 4.12
CA GLU A 184 -8.49 8.95 5.30
C GLU A 184 -9.76 8.81 6.15
N GLY A 185 -10.82 8.20 5.61
CA GLY A 185 -12.14 8.10 6.22
C GLY A 185 -12.33 6.95 7.22
N LEU A 186 -13.55 6.77 7.68
CA LEU A 186 -13.96 5.73 8.62
C LEU A 186 -14.90 4.73 7.95
N ASN A 187 -14.67 3.43 8.19
CA ASN A 187 -15.50 2.33 7.67
C ASN A 187 -15.52 2.24 6.14
N ASP A 188 -14.40 2.56 5.50
CA ASP A 188 -14.29 2.53 4.05
C ASP A 188 -13.92 1.13 3.56
N SER A 189 -14.51 0.71 2.44
CA SER A 189 -14.25 -0.57 1.79
C SER A 189 -13.81 -0.41 0.35
N ILE A 190 -12.69 -1.04 0.01
CA ILE A 190 -12.10 -1.04 -1.33
C ILE A 190 -12.10 -2.49 -1.82
N VAL A 191 -12.91 -2.78 -2.84
CA VAL A 191 -13.23 -4.15 -3.26
C VAL A 191 -12.97 -4.31 -4.75
N ASP A 192 -12.35 -5.42 -5.14
CA ASP A 192 -12.06 -5.80 -6.54
C ASP A 192 -11.35 -4.68 -7.34
N SER A 193 -10.53 -3.87 -6.69
CA SER A 193 -9.95 -2.66 -7.28
C SER A 193 -8.47 -2.84 -7.58
N SER A 194 -8.00 -2.23 -8.68
CA SER A 194 -6.65 -2.41 -9.20
C SER A 194 -5.92 -1.08 -9.39
N ILE A 195 -4.63 -1.05 -9.08
CA ILE A 195 -3.74 0.08 -9.35
C ILE A 195 -2.50 -0.42 -10.08
N TYR A 196 -2.28 0.12 -11.28
CA TYR A 196 -1.08 -0.10 -12.07
C TYR A 196 -0.29 1.20 -12.11
N SER A 197 0.90 1.21 -11.50
CA SER A 197 1.68 2.43 -11.32
C SER A 197 2.96 2.45 -12.14
N LYS A 198 3.00 3.41 -13.08
CA LYS A 198 4.21 3.92 -13.74
C LYS A 198 4.60 5.28 -13.16
N ALA A 199 4.48 5.43 -11.84
CA ALA A 199 4.85 6.64 -11.13
C ALA A 199 5.56 6.34 -9.80
N PHE A 200 6.40 7.30 -9.37
CA PHE A 200 6.98 7.31 -8.04
C PHE A 200 5.93 7.81 -7.02
N GLY A 201 5.35 6.85 -6.30
CA GLY A 201 4.35 7.07 -5.26
C GLY A 201 3.78 5.75 -4.77
N HIS A 202 2.84 5.79 -3.84
CA HIS A 202 2.16 4.61 -3.31
C HIS A 202 1.02 4.16 -4.22
N CYS A 203 0.72 2.86 -4.27
CA CYS A 203 -0.51 2.37 -4.90
C CYS A 203 -1.70 2.63 -3.97
N PHE A 204 -1.93 1.77 -2.97
CA PHE A 204 -2.91 1.99 -1.90
C PHE A 204 -2.21 2.44 -0.63
N PHE A 205 -2.75 3.46 0.04
CA PHE A 205 -2.22 3.88 1.33
C PHE A 205 -3.28 4.47 2.25
N VAL A 206 -3.21 4.07 3.52
CA VAL A 206 -4.09 4.54 4.59
C VAL A 206 -3.35 5.56 5.42
N GLN A 207 -3.91 6.76 5.51
CA GLN A 207 -3.32 7.89 6.21
C GLN A 207 -4.41 8.64 7.00
N GLY A 208 -4.68 8.15 8.21
CA GLY A 208 -5.75 8.63 9.08
C GLY A 208 -7.05 7.82 8.98
N GLY A 209 -7.14 6.92 8.00
CA GLY A 209 -8.26 6.03 7.84
C GLY A 209 -8.42 5.05 9.01
N ARG A 210 -9.66 4.66 9.32
CA ARG A 210 -10.01 3.80 10.46
C ARG A 210 -11.04 2.77 10.02
N ASN A 211 -10.88 1.53 10.44
CA ASN A 211 -11.71 0.41 9.99
C ASN A 211 -11.76 0.33 8.46
N VAL A 212 -10.59 0.38 7.83
CA VAL A 212 -10.45 0.29 6.36
C VAL A 212 -10.36 -1.17 5.95
N TYR A 213 -11.15 -1.57 4.98
CA TYR A 213 -11.21 -2.94 4.48
C TYR A 213 -10.83 -3.01 3.00
N PHE A 214 -9.81 -3.81 2.68
CA PHE A 214 -9.43 -4.15 1.32
C PHE A 214 -9.78 -5.60 1.03
N GLU A 215 -10.45 -5.87 -0.09
CA GLU A 215 -10.75 -7.22 -0.56
C GLU A 215 -10.46 -7.35 -2.05
N ASN A 216 -9.77 -8.42 -2.45
CA ASN A 216 -9.44 -8.72 -3.84
C ASN A 216 -8.74 -7.57 -4.57
N CYS A 217 -7.97 -6.76 -3.86
CA CYS A 217 -7.27 -5.61 -4.44
C CYS A 217 -5.93 -6.01 -5.06
N TYR A 218 -5.58 -5.36 -6.17
CA TYR A 218 -4.35 -5.61 -6.91
C TYR A 218 -3.51 -4.34 -7.05
N ALA A 219 -2.23 -4.40 -6.66
CA ALA A 219 -1.28 -3.30 -6.79
C ALA A 219 -0.05 -3.75 -7.58
N GLU A 220 0.23 -3.12 -8.72
CA GLU A 220 1.40 -3.43 -9.54
C GLU A 220 2.24 -2.20 -9.83
N GLY A 221 3.55 -2.37 -9.67
CA GLY A 221 4.56 -1.41 -10.06
C GLY A 221 5.40 -1.86 -11.25
N VAL A 222 6.46 -1.11 -11.52
CA VAL A 222 7.48 -1.44 -12.52
C VAL A 222 8.81 -1.54 -11.80
N THR A 223 9.65 -2.49 -12.19
CA THR A 223 11.00 -2.65 -11.66
C THR A 223 12.05 -2.36 -12.73
N ARG A 224 13.26 -2.05 -12.28
CA ARG A 224 14.45 -1.85 -13.11
C ARG A 224 15.70 -2.28 -12.36
N THR A 225 16.63 -2.93 -13.04
CA THR A 225 17.93 -3.29 -12.47
C THR A 225 18.81 -2.04 -12.29
N THR A 226 19.60 -1.99 -11.23
CA THR A 226 20.58 -0.90 -11.02
C THR A 226 21.67 -0.89 -12.08
N ASP A 227 22.05 -2.03 -12.65
CA ASP A 227 22.99 -2.08 -13.78
C ASP A 227 22.46 -1.32 -15.01
N ALA A 228 21.17 -1.46 -15.32
CA ALA A 228 20.54 -0.69 -16.39
C ALA A 228 20.45 0.81 -16.09
N MET A 229 20.41 1.22 -14.81
CA MET A 229 20.50 2.64 -14.43
C MET A 229 21.93 3.15 -14.61
N LEU A 230 22.93 2.39 -14.15
CA LEU A 230 24.35 2.75 -14.25
C LEU A 230 24.87 2.77 -15.69
N ALA A 231 24.18 2.14 -16.63
CA ALA A 231 24.51 2.16 -18.06
C ALA A 231 24.02 3.44 -18.78
N GLU A 232 23.24 4.29 -18.13
CA GLU A 232 22.74 5.52 -18.73
C GLU A 232 23.86 6.53 -19.02
N THR A 233 23.72 7.27 -20.11
CA THR A 233 24.65 8.36 -20.49
C THR A 233 24.00 9.74 -20.38
N SER A 234 22.80 9.81 -19.81
CA SER A 234 22.00 11.02 -19.63
C SER A 234 20.85 10.75 -18.65
N GLY A 235 20.30 11.79 -18.02
CA GLY A 235 19.14 11.68 -17.14
C GLY A 235 19.51 11.82 -15.65
N LEU A 236 18.50 11.80 -14.78
CA LEU A 236 18.66 12.25 -13.39
C LEU A 236 19.78 11.54 -12.61
N ALA A 237 19.96 10.22 -12.78
CA ALA A 237 21.06 9.55 -12.08
C ALA A 237 22.42 9.94 -12.66
N TYR A 238 22.58 9.94 -13.99
CA TYR A 238 23.81 10.38 -14.66
C TYR A 238 24.18 11.82 -14.28
N ASP A 239 23.21 12.74 -14.32
CA ASP A 239 23.40 14.16 -13.97
C ASP A 239 23.77 14.35 -12.48
N ASN A 240 23.44 13.36 -11.63
CA ASN A 240 23.82 13.32 -10.21
C ASN A 240 24.96 12.31 -9.95
N SER A 241 25.78 12.01 -10.96
CA SER A 241 26.95 11.12 -10.83
C SER A 241 26.64 9.74 -10.21
N PHE A 242 25.44 9.23 -10.47
CA PHE A 242 24.89 7.98 -9.91
C PHE A 242 24.90 7.93 -8.38
N ALA A 243 24.80 9.09 -7.73
CA ALA A 243 24.66 9.17 -6.29
C ALA A 243 23.33 8.56 -5.81
N SER A 244 23.35 8.07 -4.58
CA SER A 244 22.15 7.63 -3.86
C SER A 244 22.05 8.34 -2.52
N VAL A 245 20.83 8.57 -2.04
CA VAL A 245 20.61 9.05 -0.66
C VAL A 245 20.95 7.99 0.40
N TYR A 246 21.17 6.73 -0.01
CA TYR A 246 21.45 5.60 0.86
C TYR A 246 22.91 5.19 0.78
N THR A 247 23.48 4.84 1.95
CA THR A 247 24.79 4.19 2.03
C THR A 247 24.66 2.72 1.63
N ASN A 248 25.56 2.26 0.77
CA ASN A 248 25.63 0.87 0.31
C ASN A 248 26.57 0.01 1.19
N TYR A 249 26.72 -1.28 0.88
CA TYR A 249 27.59 -2.19 1.62
C TYR A 249 29.08 -1.85 1.57
N SER A 250 29.52 -1.07 0.58
CA SER A 250 30.90 -0.54 0.50
C SER A 250 31.11 0.73 1.32
N GLY A 251 30.08 1.24 2.00
CA GLY A 251 30.14 2.49 2.76
C GLY A 251 29.95 3.76 1.92
N GLU A 252 29.59 3.62 0.64
CA GLU A 252 29.47 4.74 -0.30
C GLU A 252 28.00 5.13 -0.52
N LYS A 253 27.76 6.39 -0.88
CA LYS A 253 26.44 6.92 -1.27
C LYS A 253 26.27 6.89 -2.80
N LEU A 254 26.48 5.73 -3.40
CA LEU A 254 26.39 5.48 -4.83
C LEU A 254 25.41 4.33 -5.11
N ILE A 255 24.74 4.39 -6.26
CA ILE A 255 23.89 3.29 -6.75
C ILE A 255 24.80 2.06 -6.98
N PRO A 256 24.55 0.93 -6.28
CA PRO A 256 25.36 -0.27 -6.45
C PRO A 256 24.85 -1.14 -7.61
N ARG A 257 25.74 -1.97 -8.18
CA ARG A 257 25.39 -2.97 -9.21
C ARG A 257 24.68 -4.19 -8.62
N GLY A 258 23.98 -4.95 -9.47
CA GLY A 258 23.43 -6.25 -9.10
C GLY A 258 22.16 -6.22 -8.25
N TYR A 259 21.45 -5.09 -8.18
CA TYR A 259 20.17 -4.96 -7.47
C TYR A 259 19.01 -4.69 -8.43
N THR A 260 17.78 -4.94 -7.99
CA THR A 260 16.55 -4.54 -8.69
C THR A 260 15.79 -3.55 -7.83
N LYS A 261 15.28 -2.49 -8.46
CA LYS A 261 14.55 -1.41 -7.81
C LYS A 261 13.17 -1.26 -8.41
N SER A 262 12.18 -1.16 -7.54
CA SER A 262 10.83 -0.76 -7.91
C SER A 262 10.80 0.75 -8.14
N LEU A 263 10.10 1.17 -9.19
CA LEU A 263 9.99 2.56 -9.61
C LEU A 263 8.88 3.31 -8.86
N ASN A 264 7.98 2.57 -8.21
CA ASN A 264 6.97 3.05 -7.28
C ASN A 264 7.37 2.71 -5.82
N GLU A 265 6.63 3.25 -4.87
CA GLU A 265 6.79 2.91 -3.45
C GLU A 265 5.97 1.63 -3.11
N CYS A 266 5.16 1.67 -2.05
CA CYS A 266 4.48 0.47 -1.56
C CYS A 266 3.22 0.12 -2.37
N GLY A 267 2.90 -1.17 -2.44
CA GLY A 267 1.60 -1.66 -2.90
C GLY A 267 0.49 -1.28 -1.91
N PHE A 268 0.67 -1.63 -0.64
CA PHE A 268 -0.23 -1.28 0.45
C PHE A 268 0.54 -0.66 1.61
N ARG A 269 0.20 0.57 2.01
CA ARG A 269 0.92 1.31 3.06
C ARG A 269 -0.01 1.78 4.17
N MET A 270 0.44 1.69 5.41
CA MET A 270 -0.15 2.40 6.55
C MET A 270 0.80 3.48 7.07
N TYR A 271 0.24 4.67 7.31
CA TYR A 271 0.89 5.75 8.05
C TYR A 271 0.33 5.85 9.46
N GLY A 272 1.09 6.44 10.40
CA GLY A 272 0.64 6.60 11.78
C GLY A 272 -0.53 7.57 11.97
N LYS A 273 -0.64 8.59 11.11
CA LYS A 273 -1.73 9.57 11.12
C LYS A 273 -1.81 10.32 9.80
N GLY A 274 -2.96 10.94 9.54
CA GLY A 274 -3.06 12.03 8.57
C GLY A 274 -4.48 12.34 8.16
N GLY A 275 -4.66 12.64 6.87
CA GLY A 275 -5.82 13.33 6.34
C GLY A 275 -5.97 14.76 6.86
N VAL A 276 -7.01 15.44 6.39
CA VAL A 276 -7.28 16.85 6.76
C VAL A 276 -7.42 17.02 8.27
N LYS A 277 -7.97 16.01 8.96
CA LYS A 277 -8.20 16.01 10.40
C LYS A 277 -6.97 15.58 11.23
N GLY A 278 -5.89 15.10 10.59
CA GLY A 278 -4.67 14.66 11.28
C GLY A 278 -4.89 13.49 12.25
N ILE A 279 -5.88 12.64 11.99
CA ILE A 279 -6.32 11.56 12.88
C ILE A 279 -5.33 10.40 12.81
N LYS A 280 -5.15 9.67 13.93
CA LYS A 280 -4.38 8.43 13.95
C LYS A 280 -5.06 7.36 13.10
N THR A 281 -4.28 6.66 12.30
CA THR A 281 -4.78 5.51 11.53
C THR A 281 -5.20 4.41 12.50
N GLY A 282 -6.39 3.85 12.27
CA GLY A 282 -6.97 2.77 13.07
C GLY A 282 -6.80 1.40 12.45
N ALA A 283 -7.80 0.55 12.67
CA ALA A 283 -7.85 -0.81 12.12
C ALA A 283 -7.78 -0.81 10.59
N VAL A 284 -7.00 -1.75 10.03
CA VAL A 284 -6.91 -2.00 8.59
C VAL A 284 -6.89 -3.51 8.36
N THR A 285 -7.75 -3.98 7.46
CA THR A 285 -7.81 -5.39 7.06
C THR A 285 -7.61 -5.50 5.55
N ALA A 286 -6.74 -6.40 5.13
CA ALA A 286 -6.53 -6.75 3.72
C ALA A 286 -6.72 -8.25 3.50
N VAL A 287 -7.68 -8.63 2.65
CA VAL A 287 -8.03 -10.02 2.36
C VAL A 287 -7.89 -10.29 0.88
N ASN A 288 -7.17 -11.37 0.53
CA ASN A 288 -6.95 -11.79 -0.86
C ASN A 288 -6.38 -10.65 -1.74
N CYS A 289 -5.51 -9.83 -1.16
CA CYS A 289 -4.87 -8.73 -1.87
C CYS A 289 -3.53 -9.19 -2.47
N LYS A 290 -3.14 -8.60 -3.59
CA LYS A 290 -1.88 -8.91 -4.24
C LYS A 290 -1.07 -7.66 -4.54
N ALA A 291 0.21 -7.68 -4.19
CA ALA A 291 1.17 -6.66 -4.59
C ALA A 291 2.26 -7.27 -5.47
N LYS A 292 2.58 -6.61 -6.59
CA LYS A 292 3.57 -7.08 -7.55
C LYS A 292 4.52 -5.97 -7.96
N ASN A 293 5.83 -6.25 -8.02
CA ASN A 293 6.84 -5.31 -8.53
C ASN A 293 6.81 -3.94 -7.82
N THR A 294 6.41 -3.91 -6.55
CA THR A 294 6.39 -2.71 -5.72
C THR A 294 7.58 -2.69 -4.79
N ARG A 295 7.96 -1.54 -4.24
CA ARG A 295 9.10 -1.45 -3.32
C ARG A 295 8.83 -2.26 -2.05
N ILE A 296 7.61 -2.15 -1.52
CA ILE A 296 7.15 -2.99 -0.42
C ILE A 296 5.75 -3.46 -0.75
N GLY A 297 5.50 -4.76 -0.72
CA GLY A 297 4.17 -5.31 -0.95
C GLY A 297 3.17 -4.79 0.08
N PHE A 298 3.38 -5.16 1.34
CA PHE A 298 2.59 -4.71 2.49
C PHE A 298 3.47 -4.04 3.55
N ALA A 299 3.25 -2.76 3.79
CA ALA A 299 4.00 -1.95 4.74
C ALA A 299 3.09 -1.49 5.89
N PHE A 300 2.62 -2.44 6.67
CA PHE A 300 1.61 -2.27 7.72
C PHE A 300 2.23 -2.29 9.11
N GLY A 301 1.72 -1.46 10.01
CA GLY A 301 2.14 -1.47 11.42
C GLY A 301 0.99 -1.02 12.30
N LYS A 302 0.79 -1.70 13.42
CA LYS A 302 -0.26 -1.34 14.37
C LYS A 302 0.03 0.01 15.00
N ILE A 303 -1.00 0.86 15.00
CA ILE A 303 -0.94 2.22 15.56
C ILE A 303 -1.87 2.34 16.76
N THR A 304 -3.14 1.99 16.60
CA THR A 304 -4.14 1.95 17.68
C THR A 304 -4.81 0.59 17.78
N ASP A 305 -5.39 0.13 16.67
CA ASP A 305 -6.27 -1.04 16.63
C ASP A 305 -5.66 -2.18 15.82
N ASP A 306 -6.34 -3.32 15.77
CA ASP A 306 -5.83 -4.52 15.13
C ASP A 306 -5.70 -4.37 13.62
N VAL A 307 -4.65 -5.00 13.08
CA VAL A 307 -4.30 -4.98 11.67
C VAL A 307 -4.16 -6.41 11.20
N LEU A 308 -4.89 -6.75 10.12
CA LEU A 308 -4.95 -8.09 9.56
C LEU A 308 -4.55 -8.07 8.08
N ILE A 309 -3.66 -8.98 7.71
CA ILE A 309 -3.40 -9.35 6.32
C ILE A 309 -3.71 -10.84 6.19
N LYS A 310 -4.62 -11.20 5.29
CA LYS A 310 -5.08 -12.58 5.13
C LYS A 310 -5.13 -12.99 3.66
N ASP A 311 -4.74 -14.23 3.38
CA ASP A 311 -4.83 -14.85 2.04
C ASP A 311 -4.13 -14.02 0.93
N SER A 312 -3.15 -13.19 1.31
CA SER A 312 -2.58 -12.17 0.42
C SER A 312 -1.25 -12.62 -0.16
N GLU A 313 -0.85 -12.02 -1.29
CA GLU A 313 0.32 -12.43 -2.07
C GLU A 313 1.25 -11.27 -2.41
N THR A 314 2.56 -11.50 -2.37
CA THR A 314 3.59 -10.57 -2.89
C THR A 314 4.51 -11.24 -3.90
N ILE A 315 4.76 -10.57 -5.04
CA ILE A 315 5.58 -11.11 -6.14
C ILE A 315 6.56 -10.05 -6.63
N GLY A 316 7.85 -10.35 -6.67
CA GLY A 316 8.84 -9.42 -7.24
C GLY A 316 8.96 -8.10 -6.47
N CYS A 317 8.65 -8.07 -5.18
CA CYS A 317 8.82 -6.87 -4.37
C CYS A 317 10.26 -6.75 -3.86
N GLU A 318 10.76 -5.53 -3.62
CA GLU A 318 12.05 -5.35 -2.92
C GLU A 318 11.95 -5.77 -1.44
N VAL A 319 10.73 -5.76 -0.89
CA VAL A 319 10.37 -6.41 0.37
C VAL A 319 8.92 -6.90 0.23
N GLY A 320 8.64 -8.16 0.51
CA GLY A 320 7.26 -8.66 0.50
C GLY A 320 6.41 -7.99 1.58
N TYR A 321 6.74 -8.26 2.84
CA TYR A 321 6.00 -7.81 4.02
C TYR A 321 6.94 -7.08 4.97
N ASN A 322 6.62 -5.85 5.34
CA ASN A 322 7.33 -5.09 6.37
C ASN A 322 6.35 -4.71 7.46
N VAL A 323 6.38 -5.45 8.56
CA VAL A 323 5.29 -5.49 9.54
C VAL A 323 5.74 -5.36 11.01
N GLY A 324 4.85 -4.82 11.85
CA GLY A 324 5.04 -4.75 13.30
C GLY A 324 3.73 -4.56 14.06
N GLY A 325 3.46 -5.42 15.06
CA GLY A 325 2.22 -5.45 15.82
C GLY A 325 1.01 -5.97 15.05
N VAL A 326 1.21 -6.76 13.99
CA VAL A 326 0.13 -7.17 13.06
C VAL A 326 -0.09 -8.67 13.05
N THR A 327 -1.25 -9.09 12.55
CA THR A 327 -1.54 -10.49 12.21
C THR A 327 -1.47 -10.70 10.71
N VAL A 328 -0.67 -11.68 10.27
CA VAL A 328 -0.58 -12.15 8.88
C VAL A 328 -0.96 -13.63 8.86
N GLN A 329 -1.97 -14.00 8.07
CA GLN A 329 -2.53 -15.35 8.02
C GLN A 329 -2.56 -15.87 6.58
N ASN A 330 -2.21 -17.15 6.40
CA ASN A 330 -2.29 -17.88 5.13
C ASN A 330 -1.81 -17.07 3.91
N SER A 331 -0.77 -16.25 4.09
CA SER A 331 -0.28 -15.34 3.06
C SER A 331 1.01 -15.88 2.45
N ARG A 332 1.43 -15.37 1.29
CA ARG A 332 2.58 -15.92 0.58
C ARG A 332 3.37 -14.88 -0.19
N GLY A 333 4.62 -15.19 -0.47
CA GLY A 333 5.42 -14.34 -1.35
C GLY A 333 6.72 -14.97 -1.78
N ASP A 334 7.40 -14.31 -2.70
CA ASP A 334 8.71 -14.72 -3.19
C ASP A 334 9.85 -13.86 -2.64
N VAL A 335 11.06 -14.20 -3.09
CA VAL A 335 12.30 -13.45 -2.83
C VAL A 335 12.98 -13.02 -4.12
N ALA A 336 12.18 -12.71 -5.16
CA ALA A 336 12.72 -12.47 -6.49
C ALA A 336 13.60 -11.20 -6.59
N HIS A 337 13.27 -10.16 -5.81
CA HIS A 337 13.98 -8.87 -5.82
C HIS A 337 14.43 -8.40 -4.42
N GLY A 338 14.08 -9.13 -3.37
CA GLY A 338 14.44 -8.78 -2.00
C GLY A 338 13.80 -9.72 -0.97
N PRO A 339 13.93 -9.43 0.33
CA PRO A 339 13.46 -10.32 1.38
C PRO A 339 11.94 -10.48 1.40
N LEU A 340 11.48 -11.66 1.80
CA LEU A 340 10.06 -11.95 1.96
C LEU A 340 9.47 -11.14 3.12
N LEU A 341 10.19 -11.04 4.24
CA LEU A 341 9.61 -10.58 5.50
C LEU A 341 10.59 -9.76 6.34
N TYR A 342 10.14 -8.58 6.79
CA TYR A 342 10.68 -7.87 7.94
C TYR A 342 9.64 -7.82 9.06
N VAL A 343 10.00 -8.28 10.25
CA VAL A 343 9.22 -8.11 11.48
C VAL A 343 9.99 -7.20 12.44
N TYR A 344 9.32 -6.17 12.96
CA TYR A 344 9.96 -5.19 13.83
C TYR A 344 9.07 -4.70 14.99
N GLY A 345 9.73 -4.19 16.03
CA GLY A 345 9.12 -3.47 17.14
C GLY A 345 8.74 -4.37 18.32
N ASP A 346 8.27 -3.76 19.40
CA ASP A 346 7.98 -4.49 20.66
C ASP A 346 6.52 -4.91 20.81
N GLN A 347 5.70 -4.64 19.79
CA GLN A 347 4.32 -5.12 19.73
C GLN A 347 4.31 -6.52 19.09
N PRO A 348 3.74 -7.54 19.75
CA PRO A 348 3.67 -8.89 19.21
C PRO A 348 3.07 -8.90 17.81
N SER A 349 3.75 -9.60 16.89
CA SER A 349 3.24 -9.90 15.56
C SER A 349 3.01 -11.41 15.46
N HIS A 350 1.92 -11.81 14.81
CA HIS A 350 1.61 -13.20 14.52
C HIS A 350 1.65 -13.37 13.00
N VAL A 351 2.66 -14.07 12.50
CA VAL A 351 2.93 -14.17 11.07
C VAL A 351 2.92 -15.64 10.66
N GLU A 352 2.02 -16.00 9.76
CA GLU A 352 2.00 -17.27 9.05
C GLU A 352 2.12 -17.01 7.56
N MET A 353 3.22 -17.48 6.95
CA MET A 353 3.50 -17.23 5.55
C MET A 353 4.12 -18.42 4.82
N PHE A 354 3.81 -18.51 3.52
CA PHE A 354 4.41 -19.45 2.60
C PHE A 354 5.44 -18.78 1.68
N LEU A 355 6.61 -19.40 1.57
CA LEU A 355 7.65 -19.04 0.60
C LEU A 355 7.35 -19.69 -0.75
N LEU A 356 7.22 -18.86 -1.78
CA LEU A 356 7.13 -19.28 -3.17
C LEU A 356 8.51 -19.74 -3.69
N PRO A 357 8.56 -20.64 -4.69
CA PRO A 357 9.80 -21.24 -5.18
C PRO A 357 10.60 -20.33 -6.12
N THR A 358 10.16 -19.11 -6.38
CA THR A 358 10.82 -18.19 -7.30
C THR A 358 12.25 -17.88 -6.84
N GLU A 359 13.21 -18.03 -7.74
CA GLU A 359 14.61 -17.69 -7.50
C GLU A 359 14.91 -16.23 -7.81
N SER A 360 15.87 -15.68 -7.08
CA SER A 360 16.35 -14.32 -7.32
C SER A 360 17.33 -14.29 -8.49
N GLN A 361 17.15 -13.30 -9.37
CA GLN A 361 18.12 -12.92 -10.41
C GLN A 361 18.97 -11.71 -9.99
N THR A 362 18.83 -11.28 -8.74
CA THR A 362 19.46 -10.09 -8.20
C THR A 362 19.99 -10.36 -6.79
N THR A 363 20.74 -9.42 -6.24
CA THR A 363 21.32 -9.59 -4.90
C THR A 363 20.22 -9.50 -3.84
N VAL A 364 20.08 -10.56 -3.05
CA VAL A 364 19.20 -10.62 -1.88
C VAL A 364 19.98 -11.19 -0.71
N HIS A 365 19.93 -10.52 0.44
CA HIS A 365 20.80 -10.82 1.58
C HIS A 365 20.18 -11.74 2.63
N ALA A 366 18.85 -11.86 2.64
CA ALA A 366 18.12 -12.65 3.62
C ALA A 366 16.73 -13.01 3.09
N LEU A 367 16.18 -14.12 3.59
CA LEU A 367 14.77 -14.44 3.44
C LEU A 367 13.92 -13.55 4.35
N ALA A 368 14.32 -13.44 5.62
CA ALA A 368 13.59 -12.66 6.61
C ALA A 368 14.51 -12.02 7.64
N LEU A 369 14.13 -10.84 8.13
CA LEU A 369 14.79 -10.14 9.24
C LEU A 369 13.78 -9.93 10.37
N ILE A 370 14.13 -10.39 11.57
CA ILE A 370 13.26 -10.35 12.75
C ILE A 370 13.99 -9.59 13.86
N SER A 371 13.36 -8.54 14.35
CA SER A 371 13.87 -7.71 15.45
C SER A 371 12.75 -7.29 16.41
N GLY A 372 13.06 -7.13 17.69
CA GLY A 372 12.07 -6.76 18.71
C GLY A 372 11.65 -7.94 19.59
N ASN A 373 10.43 -7.90 20.11
CA ASN A 373 10.03 -8.79 21.20
C ASN A 373 8.72 -9.53 20.94
N ASP A 374 8.62 -10.75 21.48
CA ASP A 374 7.37 -11.51 21.61
C ASP A 374 6.66 -11.82 20.27
N HIS A 375 7.42 -11.90 19.18
CA HIS A 375 6.90 -12.24 17.86
C HIS A 375 6.69 -13.75 17.69
N GLN A 376 5.64 -14.13 16.97
CA GLN A 376 5.39 -15.50 16.53
C GLN A 376 5.44 -15.54 15.00
N VAL A 377 6.37 -16.31 14.45
CA VAL A 377 6.63 -16.36 13.02
C VAL A 377 6.67 -17.81 12.56
N THR A 378 5.81 -18.15 11.60
CA THR A 378 5.78 -19.44 10.91
C THR A 378 6.06 -19.23 9.43
N LEU A 379 7.12 -19.85 8.92
CA LEU A 379 7.50 -19.82 7.52
C LEU A 379 7.53 -21.25 6.98
N SER A 380 6.78 -21.48 5.90
CA SER A 380 6.64 -22.80 5.28
C SER A 380 6.85 -22.75 3.77
N LYS A 381 7.18 -23.90 3.16
CA LYS A 381 7.23 -24.00 1.69
C LYS A 381 5.82 -23.91 1.13
N TRP A 382 5.62 -23.14 0.07
CA TRP A 382 4.36 -23.21 -0.67
C TRP A 382 4.23 -24.57 -1.34
N ARG A 383 3.20 -25.34 -0.97
CA ARG A 383 2.89 -26.67 -1.56
C ARG A 383 4.10 -27.61 -1.63
N ASN A 384 4.93 -27.63 -0.59
CA ASN A 384 6.17 -28.42 -0.51
C ASN A 384 7.17 -28.17 -1.65
N MET A 385 7.02 -27.08 -2.41
CA MET A 385 7.92 -26.77 -3.52
C MET A 385 9.31 -26.41 -3.01
N THR A 386 10.33 -26.97 -3.66
CA THR A 386 11.74 -26.75 -3.31
C THR A 386 12.30 -25.56 -4.06
N ARG A 387 13.33 -24.96 -3.46
CA ARG A 387 14.09 -23.85 -4.02
C ARG A 387 15.58 -24.14 -3.85
N GLY A 388 16.38 -23.85 -4.87
CA GLY A 388 17.82 -24.12 -4.93
C GLY A 388 18.68 -23.03 -4.29
N GLN A 389 18.25 -21.78 -4.25
CA GLN A 389 19.01 -20.73 -3.56
C GLN A 389 18.69 -20.68 -2.06
N SER A 390 19.74 -20.62 -1.25
CA SER A 390 19.65 -20.47 0.21
C SER A 390 19.74 -18.99 0.62
N HIS A 391 18.80 -18.53 1.44
CA HIS A 391 18.82 -17.17 2.01
C HIS A 391 18.44 -17.24 3.49
N PRO A 392 19.24 -16.66 4.41
CA PRO A 392 19.04 -16.86 5.84
C PRO A 392 17.81 -16.13 6.38
N ILE A 393 17.22 -16.69 7.43
CA ILE A 393 16.32 -16.01 8.36
C ILE A 393 17.17 -15.48 9.49
N ARG A 394 17.20 -14.15 9.69
CA ARG A 394 18.05 -13.50 10.68
C ARG A 394 17.24 -12.97 11.86
N ILE A 395 17.55 -13.44 13.07
CA ILE A 395 16.98 -12.96 14.33
C ILE A 395 18.01 -12.05 15.02
N GLY A 396 17.55 -10.94 15.59
CA GLY A 396 18.45 -9.91 16.13
C GLY A 396 18.87 -8.86 15.11
N THR A 397 18.34 -8.92 13.89
CA THR A 397 18.76 -8.08 12.76
C THR A 397 17.66 -7.11 12.36
N THR A 398 18.00 -5.84 12.23
CA THR A 398 17.04 -4.79 11.85
C THR A 398 16.87 -4.73 10.34
N ARG A 399 15.69 -4.26 9.91
CA ARG A 399 15.49 -3.79 8.53
C ARG A 399 16.51 -2.69 8.20
N PRO A 400 17.08 -2.66 6.99
CA PRO A 400 18.04 -1.63 6.61
C PRO A 400 17.39 -0.23 6.63
N PRO A 401 18.18 0.85 6.71
CA PRO A 401 17.67 2.22 6.60
C PRO A 401 16.70 2.39 5.43
N ALA A 402 15.56 3.02 5.72
CA ALA A 402 14.42 3.17 4.80
C ALA A 402 13.81 1.87 4.22
N ASN A 403 14.25 0.67 4.59
CA ASN A 403 13.95 -0.62 3.94
C ASN A 403 14.64 -0.79 2.58
N ASN A 404 15.80 -0.18 2.39
CA ASN A 404 16.54 -0.26 1.14
C ASN A 404 17.44 -1.51 1.11
N GLY A 405 17.20 -2.42 0.16
CA GLY A 405 17.84 -3.75 0.13
C GLY A 405 19.36 -3.77 -0.07
N PHE A 406 19.96 -2.70 -0.60
CA PHE A 406 21.41 -2.60 -0.80
C PHE A 406 22.13 -1.81 0.31
N SER A 407 21.42 -1.40 1.35
CA SER A 407 22.04 -0.77 2.52
C SER A 407 22.44 -1.82 3.56
N PRO A 408 23.53 -1.60 4.33
CA PRO A 408 23.93 -2.49 5.40
C PRO A 408 22.80 -2.77 6.40
N LEU A 409 22.71 -4.02 6.83
CA LEU A 409 21.81 -4.41 7.92
C LEU A 409 22.39 -3.96 9.26
N GLY A 410 21.52 -3.60 10.20
CA GLY A 410 21.91 -3.33 11.58
C GLY A 410 21.54 -4.48 12.51
N SER A 411 21.93 -4.38 13.78
CA SER A 411 21.50 -5.27 14.85
C SER A 411 20.52 -4.56 15.79
N ALA A 412 19.71 -5.34 16.52
CA ALA A 412 18.88 -4.86 17.61
C ALA A 412 18.60 -5.97 18.61
N SER A 413 18.49 -5.59 19.89
CA SER A 413 18.03 -6.48 20.95
C SER A 413 16.72 -7.15 20.54
N THR A 414 16.72 -8.49 20.59
CA THR A 414 15.59 -9.28 20.12
C THR A 414 15.37 -10.45 21.05
N SER A 415 14.17 -10.57 21.62
CA SER A 415 13.91 -11.63 22.59
C SER A 415 12.51 -12.21 22.54
N ARG A 416 12.39 -13.46 23.02
CA ARG A 416 11.12 -14.18 23.10
C ARG A 416 10.41 -14.31 21.74
N VAL A 417 11.18 -14.36 20.66
CA VAL A 417 10.65 -14.73 19.34
C VAL A 417 10.43 -16.23 19.31
N ALA A 418 9.25 -16.66 18.88
CA ALA A 418 8.95 -18.04 18.51
C ALA A 418 8.97 -18.16 16.98
N LEU A 419 10.02 -18.80 16.43
CA LEU A 419 10.16 -19.08 15.01
C LEU A 419 9.90 -20.56 14.73
N HIS A 420 8.98 -20.83 13.81
CA HIS A 420 8.75 -22.13 13.21
C HIS A 420 9.11 -22.05 11.72
N ASN A 421 10.24 -22.64 11.33
CA ASN A 421 10.75 -22.58 9.97
C ASN A 421 10.82 -23.97 9.34
N SER A 422 9.89 -24.25 8.42
CA SER A 422 9.87 -25.48 7.61
C SER A 422 10.35 -25.26 6.17
N THR A 423 10.91 -24.08 5.85
CA THR A 423 11.37 -23.75 4.49
C THR A 423 12.66 -24.47 4.08
N GLY A 424 13.42 -25.01 5.04
CA GLY A 424 14.78 -25.53 4.84
C GLY A 424 15.86 -24.44 4.77
N MET A 425 15.48 -23.17 4.88
CA MET A 425 16.44 -22.06 4.88
C MET A 425 17.18 -21.97 6.22
N PRO A 426 18.45 -21.55 6.22
CA PRO A 426 19.23 -21.43 7.45
C PRO A 426 18.68 -20.33 8.36
N VAL A 427 18.89 -20.49 9.66
CA VAL A 427 18.53 -19.51 10.70
C VAL A 427 19.80 -19.00 11.37
N GLU A 428 19.95 -17.68 11.42
CA GLU A 428 21.09 -16.99 12.03
C GLU A 428 20.58 -16.11 13.20
N LEU A 429 21.03 -16.40 14.41
CA LEU A 429 20.78 -15.57 15.60
C LEU A 429 22.08 -14.84 15.94
N ASN A 430 22.05 -13.51 15.96
CA ASN A 430 23.23 -12.72 16.34
C ASN A 430 23.34 -12.55 17.86
N SER A 431 24.40 -11.87 18.32
CA SER A 431 24.69 -11.66 19.74
C SER A 431 23.63 -10.85 20.51
N GLU A 432 22.75 -10.14 19.81
CA GLU A 432 21.66 -9.36 20.40
C GLU A 432 20.37 -10.20 20.60
N ALA A 433 20.37 -11.45 20.11
CA ALA A 433 19.26 -12.36 20.23
C ALA A 433 19.31 -13.11 21.58
N SER A 434 18.21 -13.08 22.34
CA SER A 434 18.13 -13.84 23.59
C SER A 434 16.76 -14.49 23.84
N ARG A 435 16.74 -15.62 24.54
CA ARG A 435 15.48 -16.27 24.98
C ARG A 435 14.49 -16.53 23.84
N ASN A 436 14.99 -16.80 22.64
CA ASN A 436 14.17 -17.13 21.49
C ASN A 436 13.95 -18.64 21.42
N ARG A 437 12.81 -19.06 20.87
CA ARG A 437 12.53 -20.46 20.55
C ARG A 437 12.51 -20.64 19.04
N VAL A 438 13.39 -21.50 18.53
CA VAL A 438 13.49 -21.79 17.09
C VAL A 438 13.23 -23.27 16.87
N VAL A 439 12.20 -23.59 16.09
CA VAL A 439 11.93 -24.93 15.57
C VAL A 439 12.19 -24.90 14.08
N THR A 440 13.15 -25.67 13.57
CA THR A 440 13.51 -25.59 12.15
C THR A 440 14.07 -26.87 11.54
N ASN A 441 13.83 -27.05 10.23
CA ASN A 441 14.48 -28.07 9.39
C ASN A 441 15.67 -27.52 8.57
N GLY A 442 16.11 -26.27 8.84
CA GLY A 442 17.31 -25.68 8.26
C GLY A 442 18.49 -25.67 9.25
N GLU A 443 19.69 -25.36 8.76
CA GLU A 443 20.87 -25.17 9.61
C GLU A 443 20.69 -23.97 10.55
N VAL A 444 21.31 -24.03 11.73
CA VAL A 444 21.23 -22.95 12.74
C VAL A 444 22.62 -22.50 13.16
N ALA A 445 22.86 -21.20 13.08
CA ALA A 445 23.99 -20.52 13.72
C ALA A 445 23.47 -19.61 14.82
N ASP A 446 23.89 -19.86 16.07
CA ASP A 446 23.43 -19.12 17.24
C ASP A 446 24.61 -18.50 17.99
N LEU A 447 24.66 -17.17 17.96
CA LEU A 447 25.61 -16.34 18.72
C LEU A 447 24.95 -15.65 19.92
N GLY A 448 23.65 -15.91 20.14
CA GLY A 448 22.85 -15.29 21.17
C GLY A 448 22.99 -15.96 22.53
N THR A 449 22.05 -15.66 23.42
CA THR A 449 22.06 -16.14 24.82
C THR A 449 20.71 -16.74 25.21
N ASP A 450 20.74 -17.88 25.90
CA ASP A 450 19.55 -18.57 26.39
C ASP A 450 18.49 -18.87 25.32
N ASN A 451 18.91 -19.04 24.05
CA ASN A 451 18.01 -19.45 22.98
C ASN A 451 17.79 -20.96 23.05
N HIS A 452 16.57 -21.39 22.73
CA HIS A 452 16.21 -22.80 22.61
C HIS A 452 16.06 -23.15 21.13
N ILE A 453 16.92 -24.04 20.64
CA ILE A 453 16.90 -24.53 19.25
C ILE A 453 16.43 -25.98 19.23
N GLU A 454 15.45 -26.27 18.38
CA GLU A 454 14.87 -27.60 18.18
C GLU A 454 14.89 -27.94 16.68
N ALA A 455 15.55 -29.05 16.33
CA ALA A 455 15.54 -29.55 14.96
C ALA A 455 14.17 -30.21 14.67
N SER A 456 13.50 -29.76 13.61
CA SER A 456 12.31 -30.42 13.09
C SER A 456 12.75 -31.54 12.15
N LEU A 457 12.59 -32.79 12.60
CA LEU A 457 12.63 -33.94 11.71
C LEU A 457 11.42 -33.82 10.79
N LEU A 458 11.66 -33.64 9.48
CA LEU A 458 10.61 -33.73 8.48
C LEU A 458 9.94 -35.10 8.62
N VAL A 459 8.68 -35.13 9.08
CA VAL A 459 7.80 -36.25 8.79
C VAL A 459 7.53 -36.12 7.29
N LEU A 460 8.17 -37.00 6.52
CA LEU A 460 7.84 -37.24 5.13
C LEU A 460 6.46 -37.90 5.13
N ASP A 461 5.39 -37.10 5.17
CA ASP A 461 4.06 -37.61 4.85
C ASP A 461 4.00 -37.75 3.32
N GLU A 462 3.92 -39.01 2.89
CA GLU A 462 3.90 -39.54 1.52
C GLU A 462 2.73 -39.02 0.66
#